data_AF-A0A4Y2UWB2-F1
#
_entry.id   AF-A0A4Y2UWB2-F1
#
_cell.length_a   1.000
_cell.length_b   1.000
_cell.length_c   1.000
_cell.angle_alpha   90.00
_cell.angle_beta   90.00
_cell.angle_gamma   90.00
#
_symmetry.space_group_name_H-M   'P 1'
#
loop_
_entity.id
_entity.type
_entity.pdbx_description
1 polymer ?
#
loop_
_entity_poly.entity_id
_entity_poly.type
_entity_poly.pdbx_seq_one_letter_code
_entity_poly.pdbx_strand_id
1 'polypeptide(L)'
;MILTDFLPQFYQGRVCKYATGQVTEARESSVMIIFTSFCEVSGGLVVRATAFYFYERAFDPRLGGVRNFVTILHRNRPSIKQLEFQLADEPVLGNWRITVWNNNVTESETFEVKEYVLPKYDVTIKFPPYVLANEEIISVEVCTKYTYGKPVKGILKLNASLERYSYSRDKTPVLQETIEIDGCYNYTLNISRIEPDNVYRYRRIMVVANVIEEGTDVQRNATEYLQRQYLPLNLNFNTDQNYRQYYKPGLPYNGRLKVTNPDDSPAAGEPIEICATVSRKRIIFGWLANKKVKYCSNYTSDYKGFIKYTLAPQSTDAESVQLE
;
A
#
# COMPACT_ATOMS: atom_id res chain seq x y z
N MET A 1 -8.29 -22.52 -14.15
CA MET A 1 -7.57 -21.90 -15.29
C MET A 1 -7.79 -20.40 -15.14
N ILE A 2 -6.76 -19.71 -14.66
CA ILE A 2 -6.79 -18.30 -14.31
C ILE A 2 -6.57 -17.52 -15.60
N LEU A 3 -7.59 -16.81 -16.09
CA LEU A 3 -7.42 -15.81 -17.15
C LEU A 3 -7.17 -14.47 -16.46
N THR A 4 -5.96 -14.32 -15.95
CA THR A 4 -5.31 -13.02 -15.76
C THR A 4 -4.85 -12.58 -17.14
N ASP A 5 -5.59 -11.68 -17.79
CA ASP A 5 -5.08 -10.81 -18.86
C ASP A 5 -6.22 -9.90 -19.36
N PHE A 6 -6.40 -8.75 -18.69
CA PHE A 6 -6.91 -7.56 -19.37
C PHE A 6 -5.92 -6.44 -19.13
N LEU A 7 -5.08 -6.21 -20.14
CA LEU A 7 -4.17 -5.09 -20.25
C LEU A 7 -4.96 -3.76 -20.17
N PRO A 8 -4.44 -2.74 -19.48
CA PRO A 8 -4.99 -1.39 -19.58
C PRO A 8 -4.68 -0.83 -20.97
N GLN A 9 -5.70 -0.70 -21.82
CA GLN A 9 -5.58 0.08 -23.04
C GLN A 9 -5.41 1.56 -22.67
N PHE A 10 -4.20 2.07 -22.83
CA PHE A 10 -3.89 3.50 -22.83
C PHE A 10 -4.63 4.18 -23.99
N TYR A 11 -5.42 5.22 -23.69
CA TYR A 11 -5.85 6.20 -24.68
C TYR A 11 -5.52 7.62 -24.21
N GLN A 12 -4.89 8.35 -25.14
CA GLN A 12 -4.37 9.71 -24.99
C GLN A 12 -5.48 10.75 -24.83
N GLY A 13 -5.27 11.65 -23.88
CA GLY A 13 -5.67 13.07 -23.93
C GLY A 13 -7.16 13.40 -23.94
N ARG A 14 -7.70 13.76 -22.77
CA ARG A 14 -8.46 15.00 -22.45
C ARG A 14 -9.15 14.88 -21.08
N VAL A 15 -9.29 16.02 -20.42
CA VAL A 15 -9.57 16.20 -18.99
C VAL A 15 -11.04 15.96 -18.64
N CYS A 16 -11.30 15.08 -17.65
CA CYS A 16 -12.63 14.72 -17.14
C CYS A 16 -13.16 15.75 -16.13
N LYS A 17 -14.47 16.05 -16.14
CA LYS A 17 -15.12 17.05 -15.27
C LYS A 17 -15.67 16.51 -13.94
N TYR A 18 -15.44 15.25 -13.55
CA TYR A 18 -15.81 14.68 -12.24
C TYR A 18 -14.97 13.39 -12.01
N ALA A 19 -14.42 13.18 -10.80
CA ALA A 19 -13.77 11.93 -10.33
C ALA A 19 -14.24 11.72 -8.86
N THR A 20 -14.61 10.53 -8.38
CA THR A 20 -13.74 9.37 -8.10
C THR A 20 -14.55 8.11 -7.72
N GLY A 21 -13.98 6.90 -7.90
CA GLY A 21 -14.36 5.69 -7.18
C GLY A 21 -13.45 4.49 -7.53
N GLN A 22 -12.82 3.86 -6.53
CA GLN A 22 -11.97 2.67 -6.66
C GLN A 22 -12.75 1.46 -7.22
N VAL A 23 -12.05 0.58 -7.95
CA VAL A 23 -12.54 -0.75 -8.30
C VAL A 23 -12.39 -1.64 -7.06
N THR A 24 -13.49 -1.91 -6.35
CA THR A 24 -13.51 -2.89 -5.26
C THR A 24 -13.95 -4.26 -5.81
N GLU A 25 -13.08 -5.26 -5.69
CA GLU A 25 -13.40 -6.66 -5.98
C GLU A 25 -14.02 -7.29 -4.72
N ALA A 26 -15.35 -7.46 -4.71
CA ALA A 26 -16.00 -8.26 -3.67
C ALA A 26 -15.96 -9.74 -4.08
N ARG A 27 -15.31 -10.59 -3.26
CA ARG A 27 -15.46 -12.04 -3.28
C ARG A 27 -15.89 -12.51 -1.90
N GLU A 28 -17.12 -13.02 -1.80
CA GLU A 28 -17.44 -14.40 -1.41
C GLU A 28 -18.98 -14.53 -1.41
N SER A 29 -19.52 -15.65 -1.92
CA SER A 29 -20.94 -15.97 -2.16
C SER A 29 -21.59 -15.47 -3.48
N SER A 30 -21.41 -16.27 -4.53
CA SER A 30 -22.22 -16.40 -5.77
C SER A 30 -22.44 -15.19 -6.68
N VAL A 31 -22.00 -13.98 -6.33
CA VAL A 31 -22.11 -12.78 -7.18
C VAL A 31 -20.81 -11.98 -7.07
N MET A 32 -20.14 -11.77 -8.20
CA MET A 32 -19.06 -10.79 -8.33
C MET A 32 -19.70 -9.52 -8.89
N ILE A 33 -19.32 -8.32 -8.45
CA ILE A 33 -19.77 -7.07 -9.10
C ILE A 33 -18.54 -6.21 -9.28
N ILE A 34 -18.31 -5.75 -10.50
CA ILE A 34 -17.18 -4.90 -10.85
C ILE A 34 -17.75 -3.54 -11.26
N PHE A 35 -17.58 -2.54 -10.42
CA PHE A 35 -17.95 -1.17 -10.72
C PHE A 35 -16.81 -0.51 -11.51
N THR A 36 -17.13 0.05 -12.67
CA THR A 36 -16.17 0.75 -13.53
C THR A 36 -16.77 2.10 -13.91
N SER A 37 -16.25 3.18 -13.35
CA SER A 37 -16.66 4.51 -13.80
C SER A 37 -16.00 4.82 -15.15
N PHE A 38 -16.80 5.28 -16.13
CA PHE A 38 -16.29 5.76 -17.41
C PHE A 38 -16.80 7.19 -17.65
N CYS A 39 -15.90 8.12 -17.92
CA CYS A 39 -16.28 9.50 -18.26
C CYS A 39 -16.37 9.61 -19.78
N GLU A 40 -17.55 9.95 -20.33
CA GLU A 40 -17.72 10.20 -21.76
C GLU A 40 -17.45 11.69 -22.07
N VAL A 41 -16.71 11.95 -23.15
CA VAL A 41 -16.04 13.23 -23.45
C VAL A 41 -16.99 14.30 -24.00
N SER A 42 -18.30 14.04 -24.09
CA SER A 42 -19.26 15.00 -24.69
C SER A 42 -20.71 14.83 -24.22
N GLY A 43 -20.97 14.74 -22.91
CA GLY A 43 -22.37 14.71 -22.45
C GLY A 43 -22.67 14.41 -20.98
N GLY A 44 -21.68 14.31 -20.10
CA GLY A 44 -21.86 14.13 -18.65
C GLY A 44 -21.23 12.84 -18.12
N LEU A 45 -21.35 12.59 -16.81
CA LEU A 45 -20.75 11.43 -16.14
C LEU A 45 -21.64 10.19 -16.31
N VAL A 46 -21.08 9.11 -16.87
CA VAL A 46 -21.71 7.78 -16.93
C VAL A 46 -21.11 6.89 -15.82
N VAL A 47 -21.91 6.47 -14.85
CA VAL A 47 -21.51 5.40 -13.94
C VAL A 47 -21.81 4.08 -14.63
N ARG A 48 -20.78 3.25 -14.93
CA ARG A 48 -21.00 1.88 -15.43
C ARG A 48 -20.89 0.87 -14.30
N ALA A 49 -21.95 0.12 -14.06
CA ALA A 49 -21.96 -1.00 -13.14
C ALA A 49 -21.98 -2.29 -13.96
N THR A 50 -20.99 -3.16 -13.74
CA THR A 50 -20.99 -4.49 -14.34
C THR A 50 -21.34 -5.52 -13.26
N ALA A 51 -22.59 -5.98 -13.26
CA ALA A 51 -23.13 -6.89 -12.24
C ALA A 51 -23.35 -8.30 -12.81
N PHE A 52 -23.10 -9.30 -11.97
CA PHE A 52 -23.35 -10.71 -12.28
C PHE A 52 -24.72 -11.15 -11.67
N TYR A 53 -25.82 -10.70 -12.28
CA TYR A 53 -27.24 -11.16 -12.19
C TYR A 53 -28.03 -11.20 -10.86
N PHE A 54 -29.39 -11.19 -10.84
CA PHE A 54 -30.51 -11.10 -11.80
C PHE A 54 -31.53 -10.11 -11.16
N TYR A 55 -32.11 -9.20 -11.95
CA TYR A 55 -33.06 -8.13 -11.57
C TYR A 55 -32.50 -6.98 -10.71
N GLU A 56 -32.89 -5.75 -11.06
CA GLU A 56 -32.45 -4.53 -10.36
C GLU A 56 -33.58 -3.49 -10.23
N ARG A 57 -33.55 -2.72 -9.13
CA ARG A 57 -34.22 -1.42 -8.95
C ARG A 57 -33.22 -0.46 -8.28
N ALA A 58 -32.95 0.68 -8.89
CA ALA A 58 -32.17 1.76 -8.29
C ALA A 58 -33.07 2.74 -7.52
N PHE A 59 -32.54 3.39 -6.47
CA PHE A 59 -33.27 4.35 -5.62
C PHE A 59 -32.49 5.66 -5.46
N ASP A 60 -33.18 6.79 -5.68
CA ASP A 60 -32.72 8.16 -5.42
C ASP A 60 -33.41 8.69 -4.14
N PRO A 61 -32.69 9.21 -3.12
CA PRO A 61 -33.30 9.61 -1.86
C PRO A 61 -34.01 10.97 -1.83
N ARG A 62 -34.11 11.75 -2.92
CA ARG A 62 -34.58 13.16 -2.80
C ARG A 62 -35.67 13.64 -3.74
N LEU A 63 -36.41 12.78 -4.42
CA LEU A 63 -37.60 13.22 -5.15
C LEU A 63 -38.78 12.29 -4.91
N GLY A 64 -39.72 12.78 -4.10
CA GLY A 64 -41.08 12.28 -4.10
C GLY A 64 -41.66 12.41 -5.50
N GLY A 65 -41.73 11.28 -6.21
CA GLY A 65 -42.63 11.08 -7.35
C GLY A 65 -42.18 11.62 -8.70
N VAL A 66 -41.27 10.92 -9.39
CA VAL A 66 -41.40 10.71 -10.84
C VAL A 66 -41.08 9.25 -11.14
N ARG A 67 -42.13 8.52 -11.53
CA ARG A 67 -42.06 7.12 -11.96
C ARG A 67 -41.57 7.08 -13.40
N ASN A 68 -40.42 6.48 -13.66
CA ASN A 68 -40.12 5.82 -14.93
C ASN A 68 -39.28 4.59 -14.62
N PHE A 69 -39.93 3.42 -14.59
CA PHE A 69 -39.27 2.13 -14.44
C PHE A 69 -39.04 1.53 -15.83
N VAL A 70 -37.79 1.29 -16.21
CA VAL A 70 -37.49 0.42 -17.35
C VAL A 70 -37.39 -1.00 -16.81
N THR A 71 -38.45 -1.79 -16.99
CA THR A 71 -38.47 -3.22 -16.62
C THR A 71 -37.88 -4.04 -17.76
N ILE A 72 -36.64 -4.51 -17.63
CA ILE A 72 -36.05 -5.46 -18.60
C ILE A 72 -36.21 -6.88 -18.04
N LEU A 73 -37.21 -7.61 -18.53
CA LEU A 73 -37.40 -9.03 -18.23
C LEU A 73 -36.36 -9.87 -19.00
N HIS A 74 -35.57 -10.70 -18.31
CA HIS A 74 -34.71 -11.69 -18.98
C HIS A 74 -34.79 -13.06 -18.31
N ARG A 75 -34.77 -14.12 -19.13
CA ARG A 75 -34.89 -15.53 -18.75
C ARG A 75 -33.49 -16.14 -18.55
N ASN A 76 -33.19 -16.58 -17.31
CA ASN A 76 -32.24 -17.62 -16.88
C ASN A 76 -31.04 -17.99 -17.79
N ARG A 77 -29.92 -17.23 -17.72
CA ARG A 77 -28.52 -17.67 -17.97
C ARG A 77 -27.48 -16.82 -17.21
N PRO A 78 -26.34 -17.36 -16.73
CA PRO A 78 -25.12 -16.59 -16.42
C PRO A 78 -24.54 -15.91 -17.71
N SER A 79 -23.70 -14.86 -17.67
CA SER A 79 -24.09 -13.57 -18.29
C SER A 79 -23.63 -12.35 -17.47
N ILE A 80 -23.12 -11.33 -18.13
CA ILE A 80 -22.55 -10.14 -17.52
C ILE A 80 -23.46 -9.00 -17.96
N LYS A 81 -24.01 -8.24 -17.01
CA LYS A 81 -24.82 -7.05 -17.32
C LYS A 81 -24.02 -5.80 -17.04
N GLN A 82 -23.80 -5.01 -18.08
CA GLN A 82 -23.27 -3.66 -18.00
C GLN A 82 -24.45 -2.68 -18.05
N LEU A 83 -24.58 -1.86 -17.01
CA LEU A 83 -25.58 -0.81 -16.90
C LEU A 83 -24.90 0.54 -16.79
N GLU A 84 -25.47 1.53 -17.45
CA GLU A 84 -24.93 2.87 -17.56
C GLU A 84 -25.94 3.84 -16.95
N PHE A 85 -25.53 4.60 -15.94
CA PHE A 85 -26.36 5.62 -15.31
C PHE A 85 -25.73 7.00 -15.53
N GLN A 86 -26.43 7.84 -16.28
CA GLN A 86 -26.03 9.22 -16.53
C GLN A 86 -26.39 10.09 -15.33
N LEU A 87 -25.41 10.76 -14.72
CA LEU A 87 -25.68 11.81 -13.76
C LEU A 87 -26.25 13.05 -14.48
N ALA A 88 -27.11 13.80 -13.78
CA ALA A 88 -27.56 15.11 -14.26
C ALA A 88 -26.38 16.06 -14.45
N ASP A 89 -26.57 17.10 -15.29
CA ASP A 89 -25.55 18.14 -15.53
C ASP A 89 -25.13 18.85 -14.23
N GLU A 90 -26.05 18.99 -13.28
CA GLU A 90 -25.82 19.50 -11.92
C GLU A 90 -26.23 18.44 -10.89
N PRO A 91 -25.37 17.43 -10.61
CA PRO A 91 -25.72 16.36 -9.69
C PRO A 91 -25.61 16.82 -8.24
N VAL A 92 -26.37 16.20 -7.35
CA VAL A 92 -26.23 16.42 -5.90
C VAL A 92 -24.86 15.91 -5.46
N LEU A 93 -24.04 16.81 -4.92
CA LEU A 93 -22.72 16.46 -4.38
C LEU A 93 -22.84 15.67 -3.07
N GLY A 94 -21.90 14.75 -2.84
CA GLY A 94 -21.80 13.96 -1.62
C GLY A 94 -21.67 12.46 -1.87
N ASN A 95 -21.98 11.66 -0.85
CA ASN A 95 -21.88 10.20 -0.92
C ASN A 95 -23.14 9.60 -1.55
N TRP A 96 -22.93 8.85 -2.62
CA TRP A 96 -23.94 8.06 -3.32
C TRP A 96 -23.76 6.59 -2.97
N ARG A 97 -24.86 5.83 -2.99
CA ARG A 97 -24.85 4.39 -2.72
C ARG A 97 -25.64 3.67 -3.81
N ILE A 98 -25.00 2.71 -4.46
CA ILE A 98 -25.66 1.76 -5.34
C ILE A 98 -26.04 0.55 -4.51
N THR A 99 -27.22 -0.01 -4.72
CA THR A 99 -27.67 -1.22 -4.02
C THR A 99 -28.31 -2.16 -5.01
N VAL A 100 -27.81 -3.38 -5.05
CA VAL A 100 -28.32 -4.46 -5.90
C VAL A 100 -29.04 -5.44 -4.98
N TRP A 101 -30.27 -5.79 -5.35
CA TRP A 101 -31.07 -6.74 -4.60
C TRP A 101 -31.47 -7.91 -5.48
N ASN A 102 -31.11 -9.12 -5.06
CA ASN A 102 -31.47 -10.36 -5.72
C ASN A 102 -32.06 -11.30 -4.68
N ASN A 103 -33.40 -11.35 -4.59
CA ASN A 103 -34.23 -12.22 -3.73
C ASN A 103 -33.74 -12.36 -2.27
N ASN A 104 -32.61 -13.04 -2.04
CA ASN A 104 -31.99 -13.31 -0.75
C ASN A 104 -30.66 -12.57 -0.49
N VAL A 105 -30.07 -11.88 -1.47
CA VAL A 105 -28.77 -11.20 -1.36
C VAL A 105 -28.94 -9.72 -1.67
N THR A 106 -28.42 -8.87 -0.77
CA THR A 106 -28.36 -7.42 -0.97
C THR A 106 -26.90 -7.00 -0.88
N GLU A 107 -26.37 -6.45 -1.97
CA GLU A 107 -25.02 -5.90 -2.04
C GLU A 107 -25.09 -4.40 -2.26
N SER A 108 -24.20 -3.63 -1.62
CA SER A 108 -24.19 -2.18 -1.75
C SER A 108 -22.78 -1.63 -1.83
N GLU A 109 -22.57 -0.67 -2.72
CA GLU A 109 -21.30 0.05 -2.85
C GLU A 109 -21.52 1.55 -2.78
N THR A 110 -20.58 2.25 -2.15
CA THR A 110 -20.64 3.70 -1.95
C THR A 110 -19.56 4.41 -2.75
N PHE A 111 -19.93 5.50 -3.42
CA PHE A 111 -19.01 6.36 -4.15
C PHE A 111 -19.32 7.83 -3.87
N GLU A 112 -18.34 8.71 -4.10
CA GLU A 112 -18.48 10.13 -3.77
C GLU A 112 -18.50 10.98 -5.05
N VAL A 113 -19.52 11.83 -5.17
CA VAL A 113 -19.66 12.79 -6.27
C VAL A 113 -19.25 14.16 -5.77
N LYS A 114 -18.19 14.71 -6.38
CA LYS A 114 -17.65 16.05 -6.06
C LYS A 114 -17.47 16.86 -7.32
N GLU A 115 -17.64 18.17 -7.21
CA GLU A 115 -17.31 19.10 -8.27
C GLU A 115 -15.85 18.97 -8.69
N TYR A 116 -15.59 18.85 -9.99
CA TYR A 116 -14.24 18.88 -10.51
C TYR A 116 -13.79 20.30 -10.73
N VAL A 117 -12.74 20.64 -10.01
CA VAL A 117 -11.96 21.83 -10.29
C VAL A 117 -10.65 21.35 -10.87
N LEU A 118 -10.34 21.77 -12.10
CA LEU A 118 -9.06 21.49 -12.73
C LEU A 118 -7.93 22.00 -11.81
N PRO A 119 -7.11 21.13 -11.21
CA PRO A 119 -5.98 21.58 -10.42
C PRO A 119 -5.04 22.37 -11.33
N LYS A 120 -4.72 23.62 -10.97
CA LYS A 120 -3.78 24.45 -11.72
C LYS A 120 -2.36 23.88 -11.65
N TYR A 121 -2.01 23.36 -10.48
CA TYR A 121 -0.71 22.79 -10.17
C TYR A 121 -0.86 21.62 -9.19
N ASP A 122 0.18 20.80 -9.15
CA ASP A 122 0.31 19.64 -8.29
C ASP A 122 1.49 19.82 -7.32
N VAL A 123 1.36 19.25 -6.13
CA VAL A 123 2.36 19.28 -5.06
C VAL A 123 2.76 17.84 -4.76
N THR A 124 4.04 17.55 -4.88
CA THR A 124 4.60 16.22 -4.68
C THR A 124 5.63 16.26 -3.56
N ILE A 125 5.54 15.32 -2.64
CA ILE A 125 6.50 15.14 -1.55
C ILE A 125 7.27 13.86 -1.85
N LYS A 126 8.60 13.93 -1.88
CA LYS A 126 9.47 12.77 -2.04
C LYS A 126 10.29 12.56 -0.79
N PHE A 127 10.26 11.33 -0.31
CA PHE A 127 11.10 10.85 0.77
C PHE A 127 12.29 10.06 0.22
N PRO A 128 13.34 9.86 1.03
CA PRO A 128 14.30 8.81 0.77
C PRO A 128 13.60 7.44 0.72
N PRO A 129 14.21 6.43 0.05
CA PRO A 129 13.60 5.10 -0.11
C PRO A 129 13.20 4.44 1.21
N TYR A 130 14.01 4.62 2.25
CA TYR A 130 13.73 4.17 3.61
C TYR A 130 14.46 5.07 4.60
N VAL A 131 14.03 5.02 5.86
CA VAL A 131 14.72 5.68 6.98
C VAL A 131 14.76 4.75 8.17
N LEU A 132 15.90 4.75 8.87
CA LEU A 132 16.02 4.01 10.10
C LEU A 132 15.39 4.78 11.26
N ALA A 133 14.95 4.05 12.27
CA ALA A 133 14.30 4.64 13.42
C ALA A 133 15.29 5.47 14.27
N ASN A 134 16.59 5.21 14.22
CA ASN A 134 17.61 6.02 14.90
C ASN A 134 18.10 7.23 14.07
N GLU A 135 17.59 7.42 12.85
CA GLU A 135 17.98 8.56 12.01
C GLU A 135 17.41 9.87 12.59
N GLU A 136 18.28 10.84 12.88
CA GLU A 136 17.86 12.12 13.45
C GLU A 136 17.47 13.15 12.40
N ILE A 137 18.06 13.05 11.20
CA ILE A 137 17.94 14.04 10.14
C ILE A 137 17.45 13.34 8.86
N ILE A 138 16.34 13.81 8.30
CA ILE A 138 15.78 13.27 7.05
C ILE A 138 15.65 14.40 6.03
N SER A 139 16.14 14.15 4.82
CA SER A 139 15.91 15.06 3.69
C SER A 139 14.55 14.74 3.05
N VAL A 140 13.72 15.75 2.85
CA VAL A 140 12.41 15.65 2.20
C VAL A 140 12.37 16.65 1.06
N GLU A 141 12.14 16.18 -0.17
CA GLU A 141 12.01 17.06 -1.33
C GLU A 141 10.52 17.37 -1.55
N VAL A 142 10.16 18.65 -1.57
CA VAL A 142 8.82 19.10 -1.94
C VAL A 142 8.90 19.80 -3.28
N CYS A 143 8.21 19.27 -4.28
CA CYS A 143 8.18 19.79 -5.64
C CYS A 143 6.78 20.23 -6.04
N THR A 144 6.70 21.39 -6.66
CA THR A 144 5.46 22.03 -7.08
C THR A 144 5.56 22.38 -8.56
N LYS A 145 4.57 21.95 -9.34
CA LYS A 145 4.58 22.17 -10.79
C LYS A 145 3.17 22.37 -11.31
N TYR A 146 3.03 23.30 -12.24
CA TYR A 146 1.80 23.43 -13.00
C TYR A 146 1.52 22.18 -13.82
N THR A 147 0.25 21.97 -14.18
CA THR A 147 -0.15 20.85 -15.07
C THR A 147 0.53 20.87 -16.44
N TYR A 148 1.00 22.03 -16.89
CA TYR A 148 1.79 22.21 -18.11
C TYR A 148 3.32 22.12 -17.89
N GLY A 149 3.77 21.74 -16.69
CA GLY A 149 5.15 21.35 -16.39
C GLY A 149 6.10 22.44 -15.89
N LYS A 150 5.69 23.71 -15.81
CA LYS A 150 6.54 24.78 -15.25
C LYS A 150 6.53 24.76 -13.71
N PRO A 151 7.60 25.24 -13.06
CA PRO A 151 7.64 25.40 -11.60
C PRO A 151 6.61 26.44 -11.13
N VAL A 152 6.08 26.23 -9.94
CA VAL A 152 5.19 27.19 -9.27
C VAL A 152 6.02 28.02 -8.29
N LYS A 153 5.81 29.33 -8.29
CA LYS A 153 6.33 30.24 -7.27
C LYS A 153 5.27 30.50 -6.22
N GLY A 154 5.65 30.49 -4.95
CA GLY A 154 4.69 30.69 -3.87
C GLY A 154 5.27 30.48 -2.49
N ILE A 155 4.37 30.35 -1.51
CA ILE A 155 4.70 30.10 -0.11
C ILE A 155 4.34 28.66 0.24
N LEU A 156 5.34 27.88 0.66
CA LEU A 156 5.19 26.55 1.20
C LEU A 156 5.08 26.60 2.73
N LYS A 157 3.97 26.09 3.26
CA LYS A 157 3.76 25.79 4.69
C LYS A 157 3.90 24.30 4.90
N LEU A 158 4.97 23.87 5.55
CA LEU A 158 5.28 22.47 5.79
C LEU A 158 5.03 22.12 7.25
N ASN A 159 4.23 21.08 7.48
CA ASN A 159 3.95 20.53 8.80
C ASN A 159 4.42 19.07 8.85
N ALA A 160 5.42 18.78 9.67
CA ALA A 160 5.91 17.42 9.89
C ALA A 160 5.59 16.95 11.31
N SER A 161 5.06 15.72 11.42
CA SER A 161 4.65 15.15 12.71
C SER A 161 4.90 13.64 12.74
N LEU A 162 4.90 13.07 13.94
CA LEU A 162 5.05 11.63 14.14
C LEU A 162 3.70 10.99 14.45
N GLU A 163 3.40 9.87 13.81
CA GLU A 163 2.20 9.10 14.05
C GLU A 163 2.49 7.89 14.94
N ARG A 164 1.70 7.71 16.00
CA ARG A 164 1.88 6.63 16.98
C ARG A 164 1.24 5.32 16.49
N TYR A 165 1.72 4.19 17.02
CA TYR A 165 1.06 2.89 16.83
C TYR A 165 -0.33 2.80 17.47
N SER A 166 -0.52 3.51 18.59
CA SER A 166 -1.79 3.55 19.31
C SER A 166 -2.58 4.80 18.96
N TYR A 167 -3.90 4.66 18.86
CA TYR A 167 -4.84 5.75 18.68
C TYR A 167 -4.92 6.55 19.99
N SER A 168 -3.97 7.46 20.20
CA SER A 168 -3.98 8.41 21.30
C SER A 168 -4.55 9.75 20.84
N ARG A 169 -5.30 10.42 21.72
CA ARG A 169 -5.79 11.79 21.52
C ARG A 169 -4.77 12.86 21.90
N ASP A 170 -3.60 12.47 22.40
CA ASP A 170 -2.55 13.41 22.77
C ASP A 170 -2.07 14.15 21.52
N LYS A 171 -1.84 15.46 21.65
CA LYS A 171 -1.22 16.24 20.59
C LYS A 171 0.20 15.72 20.36
N THR A 172 0.47 15.25 19.15
CA THR A 172 1.83 14.96 18.72
C THR A 172 2.54 16.27 18.42
N PRO A 173 3.83 16.40 18.80
CA PRO A 173 4.59 17.59 18.46
C PRO A 173 4.72 17.71 16.93
N VAL A 174 4.59 18.94 16.42
CA VAL A 174 4.59 19.24 14.99
C VAL A 174 5.69 20.26 14.71
N LEU A 175 6.55 19.98 13.72
CA LEU A 175 7.45 20.99 13.15
C LEU A 175 6.71 21.74 12.07
N GLN A 176 6.69 23.05 12.21
CA GLN A 176 6.05 23.95 11.25
C GLN A 176 7.11 24.87 10.68
N GLU A 177 7.18 24.93 9.35
CA GLU A 177 8.05 25.86 8.65
C GLU A 177 7.30 26.53 7.50
N THR A 178 7.65 27.78 7.24
CA THR A 178 7.09 28.57 6.14
C THR A 178 8.23 29.13 5.31
N ILE A 179 8.24 28.79 4.02
CA ILE A 179 9.38 29.01 3.12
C ILE A 179 8.84 29.47 1.76
N GLU A 180 9.56 30.35 1.08
CA GLU A 180 9.30 30.68 -0.32
C GLU A 180 9.83 29.55 -1.22
N ILE A 181 8.97 29.03 -2.11
CA ILE A 181 9.30 27.94 -3.03
C ILE A 181 9.23 28.41 -4.47
N ASP A 182 10.22 28.03 -5.28
CA ASP A 182 10.25 28.20 -6.74
C ASP A 182 10.49 26.83 -7.37
N GLY A 183 9.41 26.08 -7.63
CA GLY A 183 9.49 24.71 -8.12
C GLY A 183 9.72 23.70 -7.00
N CYS A 184 10.98 23.32 -6.77
CA CYS A 184 11.36 22.28 -5.80
C CYS A 184 12.19 22.84 -4.66
N TYR A 185 11.95 22.33 -3.44
CA TYR A 185 12.69 22.70 -2.24
C TYR A 185 13.06 21.45 -1.44
N ASN A 186 14.33 21.34 -1.04
CA ASN A 186 14.82 20.27 -0.19
C ASN A 186 14.78 20.73 1.27
N TYR A 187 13.83 20.18 2.01
CA TYR A 187 13.67 20.40 3.43
C TYR A 187 14.49 19.40 4.25
N THR A 188 15.13 19.87 5.31
CA THR A 188 15.90 19.02 6.23
C THR A 188 15.15 18.90 7.54
N LEU A 189 14.45 17.78 7.71
CA LEU A 189 13.64 17.48 8.88
C LEU A 189 14.53 16.98 10.03
N ASN A 190 14.55 17.70 11.14
CA ASN A 190 15.23 17.26 12.37
C ASN A 190 14.22 16.59 13.32
N ILE A 191 14.22 15.25 13.34
CA ILE A 191 13.28 14.44 14.11
C ILE A 191 13.51 14.58 15.62
N SER A 192 14.76 14.79 16.05
CA SER A 192 15.11 14.93 17.47
C SER A 192 14.34 16.07 18.16
N ARG A 193 13.82 17.05 17.40
CA ARG A 193 12.95 18.12 17.93
C ARG A 193 11.52 17.69 18.26
N ILE A 194 11.05 16.60 17.67
CA ILE A 194 9.67 16.07 17.83
C ILE A 194 9.62 14.68 18.44
N GLU A 195 10.77 14.07 18.72
CA GLU A 195 10.90 12.77 19.35
C GLU A 195 11.51 12.87 20.75
N PRO A 196 10.70 13.04 21.80
CA PRO A 196 11.18 13.13 23.18
C PRO A 196 11.42 11.74 23.78
N ASP A 197 12.56 11.11 23.44
CA ASP A 197 13.16 9.97 24.16
C ASP A 197 12.69 8.53 23.86
N ASN A 198 11.67 8.27 23.02
CA ASN A 198 11.27 6.88 22.69
C ASN A 198 11.01 6.63 21.20
N VAL A 199 12.07 6.17 20.52
CA VAL A 199 12.13 5.81 19.10
C VAL A 199 11.05 4.80 18.67
N TYR A 200 10.66 3.87 19.57
CA TYR A 200 9.73 2.78 19.26
C TYR A 200 8.25 3.15 19.37
N ARG A 201 7.93 4.37 19.81
CA ARG A 201 6.54 4.79 20.02
C ARG A 201 5.83 5.17 18.71
N TYR A 202 6.61 5.58 17.72
CA TYR A 202 6.10 6.16 16.49
C TYR A 202 6.27 5.20 15.31
N ARG A 203 5.19 5.02 14.56
CA ARG A 203 5.11 4.09 13.43
C ARG A 203 5.69 4.70 12.15
N ARG A 204 5.28 5.93 11.87
CA ARG A 204 5.58 6.64 10.61
C ARG A 204 5.65 8.14 10.83
N ILE A 205 6.36 8.80 9.93
CA ILE A 205 6.44 10.25 9.84
C ILE A 205 5.37 10.69 8.86
N MET A 206 4.61 11.72 9.21
CA MET A 206 3.60 12.33 8.35
C MET A 206 4.06 13.75 8.01
N VAL A 207 4.17 14.06 6.72
CA VAL A 207 4.48 15.39 6.21
C VAL A 207 3.29 15.91 5.42
N VAL A 208 2.83 17.10 5.79
CA VAL A 208 1.77 17.84 5.11
C VAL A 208 2.37 19.11 4.54
N ALA A 209 2.39 19.23 3.21
CA ALA A 209 2.84 20.41 2.49
C ALA A 209 1.63 21.18 1.98
N ASN A 210 1.48 22.45 2.35
CA ASN A 210 0.47 23.35 1.79
C ASN A 210 1.16 24.48 1.02
N VAL A 211 0.90 24.57 -0.29
CA VAL A 211 1.55 25.53 -1.18
C VAL A 211 0.53 26.55 -1.64
N ILE A 212 0.83 27.82 -1.39
CA ILE A 212 0.02 28.98 -1.78
C ILE A 212 0.70 29.64 -2.98
N GLU A 213 0.02 29.65 -4.13
CA GLU A 213 0.53 30.23 -5.37
C GLU A 213 0.64 31.76 -5.28
N GLU A 214 1.77 32.31 -5.71
CA GLU A 214 1.98 33.75 -5.81
C GLU A 214 1.06 34.35 -6.90
N GLY A 215 0.27 35.37 -6.53
CA GLY A 215 -0.56 36.15 -7.45
C GLY A 215 -2.01 35.67 -7.59
N THR A 216 -2.35 34.41 -7.26
CA THR A 216 -3.76 33.96 -7.24
C THR A 216 -4.26 33.46 -5.89
N ASP A 217 -3.36 33.30 -4.91
CA ASP A 217 -3.65 32.83 -3.54
C ASP A 217 -4.37 31.46 -3.47
N VAL A 218 -4.41 30.74 -4.59
CA VAL A 218 -4.90 29.37 -4.64
C VAL A 218 -3.97 28.50 -3.80
N GLN A 219 -4.57 27.57 -3.04
CA GLN A 219 -3.84 26.67 -2.15
C GLN A 219 -3.98 25.24 -2.62
N ARG A 220 -2.90 24.46 -2.51
CA ARG A 220 -2.92 23.01 -2.70
C ARG A 220 -2.11 22.32 -1.63
N ASN A 221 -2.69 21.27 -1.10
CA ASN A 221 -2.10 20.44 -0.08
C ASN A 221 -1.71 19.07 -0.63
N ALA A 222 -0.59 18.55 -0.14
CA ALA A 222 -0.18 17.17 -0.29
C ALA A 222 0.16 16.62 1.09
N THR A 223 -0.21 15.36 1.32
CA THR A 223 0.11 14.65 2.55
C THR A 223 0.76 13.33 2.17
N GLU A 224 1.93 13.08 2.71
CA GLU A 224 2.66 11.83 2.48
C GLU A 224 3.18 11.24 3.79
N TYR A 225 3.35 9.92 3.77
CA TYR A 225 3.76 9.14 4.93
C TYR A 225 5.06 8.39 4.65
N LEU A 226 5.96 8.40 5.64
CA LEU A 226 7.22 7.67 5.59
C LEU A 226 7.29 6.66 6.74
N GLN A 227 7.32 5.38 6.40
CA GLN A 227 7.44 4.30 7.37
C GLN A 227 8.88 4.23 7.91
N ARG A 228 9.03 4.15 9.23
CA ARG A 228 10.35 3.98 9.87
C ARG A 228 10.70 2.51 9.99
N GLN A 229 11.97 2.20 9.79
CA GLN A 229 12.50 0.84 9.82
C GLN A 229 13.43 0.67 11.02
N TYR A 230 13.26 -0.41 11.78
CA TYR A 230 14.05 -0.66 12.99
C TYR A 230 15.29 -1.52 12.72
N LEU A 231 15.23 -2.32 11.66
CA LEU A 231 16.32 -3.17 11.22
C LEU A 231 16.95 -2.59 9.96
N PRO A 232 18.28 -2.51 9.88
CA PRO A 232 18.98 -2.02 8.70
C PRO A 232 18.92 -3.00 7.54
N LEU A 233 18.72 -4.29 7.82
CA LEU A 233 18.64 -5.36 6.85
C LEU A 233 17.43 -6.24 7.14
N ASN A 234 16.84 -6.77 6.08
CA ASN A 234 15.81 -7.80 6.12
C ASN A 234 16.42 -9.13 5.68
N LEU A 235 16.26 -10.15 6.53
CA LEU A 235 16.84 -11.48 6.35
C LEU A 235 15.71 -12.48 6.13
N ASN A 236 15.72 -13.14 4.98
CA ASN A 236 14.68 -14.10 4.62
C ASN A 236 15.27 -15.43 4.14
N PHE A 237 15.07 -16.50 4.91
CA PHE A 237 15.49 -17.86 4.55
C PHE A 237 14.56 -18.54 3.53
N ASN A 238 13.34 -18.04 3.35
CA ASN A 238 12.33 -18.61 2.47
C ASN A 238 12.44 -18.02 1.05
N THR A 239 13.49 -18.43 0.33
CA THR A 239 13.86 -17.81 -0.96
C THR A 239 13.48 -18.65 -2.18
N ASP A 240 13.36 -19.96 -2.03
CA ASP A 240 13.08 -20.89 -3.12
C ASP A 240 11.65 -21.43 -3.02
N GLN A 241 10.95 -21.57 -4.15
CA GLN A 241 9.62 -22.20 -4.22
C GLN A 241 9.60 -23.66 -3.70
N ASN A 242 10.78 -24.30 -3.66
CA ASN A 242 11.02 -25.64 -3.12
C ASN A 242 11.71 -25.60 -1.73
N TYR A 243 11.52 -24.52 -0.96
CA TYR A 243 12.00 -24.44 0.41
C TYR A 243 11.39 -25.58 1.25
N ARG A 244 12.18 -26.63 1.47
CA ARG A 244 11.79 -27.78 2.27
C ARG A 244 12.10 -27.46 3.73
N GLN A 245 11.06 -27.16 4.50
CA GLN A 245 11.13 -26.94 5.96
C GLN A 245 11.53 -28.19 6.78
N TYR A 246 11.96 -29.27 6.13
CA TYR A 246 12.31 -30.51 6.80
C TYR A 246 13.79 -30.82 6.64
N TYR A 247 14.44 -31.02 7.78
CA TYR A 247 15.82 -31.48 7.89
C TYR A 247 15.88 -33.01 7.82
N LYS A 248 16.87 -33.56 7.11
CA LYS A 248 17.11 -35.01 7.06
C LYS A 248 18.41 -35.34 7.80
N PRO A 249 18.35 -36.05 8.94
CA PRO A 249 19.55 -36.48 9.66
C PRO A 249 20.49 -37.29 8.77
N GLY A 250 21.79 -37.09 8.94
CA GLY A 250 22.83 -37.75 8.13
C GLY A 250 23.11 -37.11 6.76
N LEU A 251 22.35 -36.10 6.33
CA LEU A 251 22.60 -35.35 5.09
C LEU A 251 22.97 -33.89 5.38
N PRO A 252 23.82 -33.27 4.54
CA PRO A 252 24.09 -31.84 4.66
C PRO A 252 22.83 -31.05 4.31
N TYR A 253 22.56 -29.99 5.08
CA TYR A 253 21.43 -29.10 4.82
C TYR A 253 21.92 -27.86 4.08
N ASN A 254 21.56 -27.77 2.81
CA ASN A 254 21.87 -26.63 1.96
C ASN A 254 20.69 -25.68 1.96
N GLY A 255 20.94 -24.41 2.22
CA GLY A 255 19.92 -23.37 2.17
C GLY A 255 20.43 -22.10 1.53
N ARG A 256 19.48 -21.19 1.27
CA ARG A 256 19.78 -19.87 0.73
C ARG A 256 19.06 -18.80 1.54
N LEU A 257 19.82 -17.80 1.96
CA LEU A 257 19.33 -16.63 2.67
C LEU A 257 19.32 -15.45 1.70
N LYS A 258 18.22 -14.69 1.65
CA LYS A 258 18.14 -13.41 0.95
C LYS A 258 18.30 -12.29 1.98
N VAL A 259 19.20 -11.38 1.66
CA VAL A 259 19.56 -10.20 2.43
C VAL A 259 19.15 -9.00 1.59
N THR A 260 18.22 -8.20 2.09
CA THR A 260 17.78 -6.97 1.43
C THR A 260 17.87 -5.80 2.37
N ASN A 261 17.97 -4.61 1.81
CA ASN A 261 17.71 -3.37 2.51
C ASN A 261 16.20 -3.25 2.82
N PRO A 262 15.80 -2.27 3.64
CA PRO A 262 14.39 -2.09 4.00
C PRO A 262 13.47 -1.66 2.83
N ASP A 263 14.05 -1.22 1.71
CA ASP A 263 13.36 -0.94 0.44
C ASP A 263 13.31 -2.16 -0.50
N ASP A 264 13.61 -3.35 0.01
CA ASP A 264 13.73 -4.61 -0.73
C ASP A 264 14.85 -4.66 -1.80
N SER A 265 15.70 -3.63 -1.88
CA SER A 265 16.88 -3.65 -2.73
C SER A 265 17.91 -4.66 -2.22
N PRO A 266 18.68 -5.33 -3.11
CA PRO A 266 19.64 -6.34 -2.69
C PRO A 266 20.80 -5.71 -1.91
N ALA A 267 21.08 -6.23 -0.72
CA ALA A 267 22.21 -5.78 0.09
C ALA A 267 23.43 -6.66 -0.19
N ALA A 268 24.36 -6.15 -1.01
CA ALA A 268 25.52 -6.89 -1.50
C ALA A 268 26.77 -6.63 -0.65
N GLY A 269 27.59 -7.68 -0.43
CA GLY A 269 28.83 -7.56 0.33
C GLY A 269 28.66 -7.48 1.85
N GLU A 270 27.45 -7.71 2.34
CA GLU A 270 27.14 -7.62 3.78
C GLU A 270 27.65 -8.87 4.51
N PRO A 271 28.46 -8.72 5.58
CA PRO A 271 28.88 -9.84 6.41
C PRO A 271 27.73 -10.27 7.32
N ILE A 272 27.27 -11.51 7.16
CA ILE A 272 26.18 -12.09 7.94
C ILE A 272 26.67 -13.36 8.64
N GLU A 273 26.46 -13.44 9.95
CA GLU A 273 26.63 -14.67 10.72
C GLU A 273 25.31 -15.45 10.69
N ILE A 274 25.36 -16.70 10.22
CA ILE A 274 24.21 -17.61 10.25
C ILE A 274 24.47 -18.64 11.34
N CYS A 275 23.54 -18.74 12.29
CA CYS A 275 23.62 -19.72 13.35
C CYS A 275 22.55 -20.80 13.24
N ALA A 276 22.96 -22.06 13.42
CA ALA A 276 22.09 -23.21 13.49
C ALA A 276 22.09 -23.81 14.90
N THR A 277 20.93 -23.79 15.55
CA THR A 277 20.70 -24.47 16.83
C THR A 277 20.09 -25.84 16.58
N VAL A 278 20.86 -26.88 16.88
CA VAL A 278 20.47 -28.29 16.71
C VAL A 278 20.01 -28.84 18.06
N SER A 279 18.76 -29.30 18.12
CA SER A 279 18.21 -29.98 19.30
C SER A 279 18.38 -31.49 19.14
N ARG A 280 18.98 -32.13 20.15
CA ARG A 280 19.25 -33.58 20.17
C ARG A 280 18.51 -34.25 21.32
N LYS A 281 17.97 -35.43 21.05
CA LYS A 281 17.33 -36.29 22.05
C LYS A 281 18.00 -37.65 22.08
N ARG A 282 18.45 -38.08 23.27
CA ARG A 282 19.03 -39.42 23.49
C ARG A 282 18.43 -40.05 24.73
N ILE A 283 18.33 -41.37 24.72
CA ILE A 283 17.98 -42.16 25.91
C ILE A 283 19.31 -42.61 26.53
N ILE A 284 19.57 -42.21 27.77
CA ILE A 284 20.78 -42.54 28.51
C ILE A 284 20.35 -43.24 29.80
N PHE A 285 20.74 -44.52 29.98
CA PHE A 285 20.40 -45.33 31.16
C PHE A 285 18.91 -45.30 31.55
N GLY A 286 18.01 -45.30 30.55
CA GLY A 286 16.55 -45.28 30.78
C GLY A 286 15.93 -43.88 30.96
N TRP A 287 16.73 -42.81 30.96
CA TRP A 287 16.27 -41.42 31.09
C TRP A 287 16.40 -40.65 29.78
N LEU A 288 15.47 -39.71 29.54
CA LEU A 288 15.44 -38.89 28.34
C LEU A 288 16.34 -37.65 28.53
N ALA A 289 17.43 -37.58 27.77
CA ALA A 289 18.39 -36.48 27.80
C ALA A 289 18.24 -35.58 26.57
N ASN A 290 18.03 -34.29 26.80
CA ASN A 290 17.93 -33.27 25.76
C ASN A 290 19.20 -32.41 25.76
N LYS A 291 19.80 -32.19 24.59
CA LYS A 291 20.95 -31.29 24.43
C LYS A 291 20.75 -30.36 23.24
N LYS A 292 20.96 -29.06 23.43
CA LYS A 292 21.00 -28.09 22.34
C LYS A 292 22.45 -27.71 22.04
N VAL A 293 22.81 -27.65 20.77
CA VAL A 293 24.15 -27.24 20.32
C VAL A 293 23.98 -26.17 19.25
N LYS A 294 24.66 -25.02 19.40
CA LYS A 294 24.63 -23.91 18.45
C LYS A 294 25.91 -23.91 17.63
N TYR A 295 25.77 -23.82 16.31
CA TYR A 295 26.86 -23.73 15.33
C TYR A 295 26.70 -22.44 14.54
N CYS A 296 27.71 -21.58 14.51
CA CYS A 296 27.66 -20.32 13.77
C CYS A 296 28.74 -20.30 12.70
N SER A 297 28.47 -19.64 11.58
CA SER A 297 29.43 -19.47 10.50
C SER A 297 29.19 -18.15 9.81
N ASN A 298 30.29 -17.49 9.43
CA ASN A 298 30.25 -16.19 8.77
C ASN A 298 30.17 -16.36 7.27
N TYR A 299 29.30 -15.58 6.64
CA TYR A 299 29.08 -15.54 5.22
C TYR A 299 29.05 -14.08 4.73
N THR A 300 29.16 -13.90 3.42
CA THR A 300 29.03 -12.59 2.78
C THR A 300 28.02 -12.69 1.65
N SER A 301 27.13 -11.71 1.54
CA SER A 301 26.11 -11.70 0.49
C SER A 301 26.70 -11.43 -0.89
N ASP A 302 26.14 -12.08 -1.90
CA ASP A 302 26.50 -11.85 -3.31
C ASP A 302 25.92 -10.52 -3.83
N TYR A 303 26.25 -10.18 -5.09
CA TYR A 303 25.76 -8.96 -5.76
C TYR A 303 24.23 -8.88 -5.91
N LYS A 304 23.51 -9.98 -5.69
CA LYS A 304 22.04 -10.06 -5.68
C LYS A 304 21.47 -10.14 -4.27
N GLY A 305 22.30 -9.98 -3.23
CA GLY A 305 21.90 -10.09 -1.84
C GLY A 305 21.59 -11.53 -1.41
N PHE A 306 22.14 -12.55 -2.07
CA PHE A 306 21.97 -13.94 -1.65
C PHE A 306 23.20 -14.52 -0.96
N ILE A 307 22.96 -15.34 0.05
CA ILE A 307 23.96 -16.15 0.74
C ILE A 307 23.56 -17.62 0.57
N LYS A 308 24.49 -18.43 0.06
CA LYS A 308 24.36 -19.89 0.04
C LYS A 308 25.11 -20.45 1.25
N TYR A 309 24.41 -21.14 2.12
CA TYR A 309 25.00 -21.76 3.30
C TYR A 309 24.76 -23.27 3.31
N THR A 310 25.67 -23.99 3.98
CA THR A 310 25.59 -25.44 4.13
C THR A 310 25.86 -25.78 5.59
N LEU A 311 24.89 -26.44 6.22
CA LEU A 311 25.09 -27.04 7.55
C LEU A 311 25.65 -28.44 7.39
N ALA A 312 26.70 -28.74 8.14
CA ALA A 312 27.30 -30.05 8.18
C ALA A 312 26.26 -31.12 8.64
N PRO A 313 26.35 -32.36 8.11
CA PRO A 313 25.45 -33.44 8.49
C PRO A 313 25.43 -33.64 10.01
N GLN A 314 24.23 -33.61 10.61
CA GLN A 314 24.04 -33.94 12.03
C GLN A 314 23.73 -35.42 12.18
N SER A 315 24.15 -35.96 13.34
CA SER A 315 23.87 -37.32 13.77
C SER A 315 22.36 -37.61 13.88
N THR A 316 21.98 -38.88 13.85
CA THR A 316 20.58 -39.36 13.83
C THR A 316 19.77 -39.01 15.07
N ASP A 317 20.43 -38.63 16.17
CA ASP A 317 19.81 -38.12 17.39
C ASP A 317 19.37 -36.65 17.30
N ALA A 318 19.66 -35.97 16.19
CA ALA A 318 19.17 -34.62 15.92
C ALA A 318 17.68 -34.65 15.55
N GLU A 319 16.87 -33.98 16.35
CA GLU A 319 15.40 -33.91 16.17
C GLU A 319 15.01 -32.70 15.33
N SER A 320 15.63 -31.54 15.58
CA SER A 320 15.31 -30.29 14.89
C SER A 320 16.53 -29.39 14.74
N VAL A 321 16.46 -28.54 13.72
CA VAL A 321 17.45 -27.51 13.42
C VAL A 321 16.70 -26.19 13.27
N GLN A 322 17.08 -25.19 14.07
CA GLN A 322 16.55 -23.84 13.98
C GLN A 322 17.65 -22.90 13.49
N LEU A 323 17.34 -22.09 12.48
CA LEU A 323 18.24 -21.09 11.94
C LEU A 323 17.91 -19.72 12.53
N GLU A 324 18.95 -18.98 12.87
CA GLU A 324 18.93 -17.59 13.35
C GLU A 324 19.91 -16.74 12.57
#